data_AF-A0A833PJH7-F1
#
_entry.id   AF-A0A833PJH7-F1
#
_cell.length_a   1.000
_cell.length_b   1.000
_cell.length_c   1.000
_cell.angle_alpha   90.00
_cell.angle_beta   90.00
_cell.angle_gamma   90.00
#
_symmetry.space_group_name_H-M   'P 1'
#
loop_
_entity.id
_entity.type
_entity.pdbx_description
1 polymer ?
#
loop_
_entity_poly.entity_id
_entity_poly.type
_entity_poly.pdbx_seq_one_letter_code
_entity_poly.pdbx_strand_id
1 'polypeptide(L)' 'MALVIDNGHLLYDENDDRCKVFVKQSQGMLFGFGVFIDKGCPSETKKYWGKWDWNNQEKSLLNIMESGGKWDGWEVNNVN' A
#
# COMPACT_ATOMS: atom_id res chain seq x y z
N MET A 1 -8.49 -4.95 9.84
CA MET A 1 -9.10 -4.41 8.63
C MET A 1 -8.44 -5.09 7.46
N ALA A 2 -9.25 -5.75 6.64
CA ALA A 2 -8.80 -6.36 5.40
C ALA A 2 -9.52 -5.67 4.23
N LEU A 3 -8.74 -5.22 3.23
CA LEU A 3 -9.24 -4.60 2.01
C LEU A 3 -8.85 -5.47 0.82
N VAL A 4 -9.80 -5.72 -0.06
CA VAL A 4 -9.61 -6.53 -1.27
C VAL A 4 -10.09 -5.73 -2.46
N ILE A 5 -9.28 -5.64 -3.50
CA ILE A 5 -9.72 -5.13 -4.80
C ILE A 5 -9.71 -6.26 -5.83
N ASP A 6 -10.88 -6.53 -6.42
CA ASP A 6 -11.01 -7.62 -7.41
C ASP A 6 -10.38 -7.26 -8.77
N ASN A 7 -10.36 -5.98 -9.15
CA ASN A 7 -9.75 -5.53 -10.42
C ASN A 7 -8.22 -5.60 -10.43
N GLY A 8 -7.57 -5.47 -9.27
CA GLY A 8 -6.10 -5.47 -9.15
C GLY A 8 -5.53 -6.78 -8.62
N HIS A 9 -6.38 -7.73 -8.22
CA HIS A 9 -5.99 -8.90 -7.45
C HIS A 9 -5.12 -8.54 -6.23
N LEU A 10 -5.37 -7.40 -5.57
CA LEU A 10 -4.58 -6.99 -4.41
C LEU A 10 -5.37 -7.21 -3.13
N LEU A 11 -4.67 -7.74 -2.14
CA LEU A 11 -5.13 -7.92 -0.78
C LEU A 11 -4.27 -7.07 0.17
N TYR A 12 -4.93 -6.32 1.02
CA TYR A 12 -4.35 -5.69 2.19
C TYR A 12 -4.98 -6.30 3.44
N ASP A 13 -4.19 -6.80 4.38
CA ASP A 13 -4.66 -7.18 5.70
C ASP A 13 -3.71 -6.60 6.74
N GLU A 14 -4.21 -5.73 7.63
CA GLU A 14 -3.37 -5.12 8.66
C GLU A 14 -2.80 -6.14 9.66
N ASN A 15 -3.38 -7.33 9.75
CA ASN A 15 -2.90 -8.41 10.63
C ASN A 15 -1.84 -9.30 9.96
N ASP A 16 -1.60 -9.14 8.65
CA ASP A 16 -0.58 -9.91 7.93
C ASP A 16 0.74 -9.15 7.93
N ASP A 17 1.79 -9.76 8.47
CA ASP A 17 3.13 -9.16 8.56
C ASP A 17 3.72 -8.72 7.20
N ARG A 18 3.21 -9.27 6.09
CA ARG A 18 3.61 -8.89 4.73
C ARG A 18 2.98 -7.59 4.27
N CYS A 19 1.82 -7.24 4.81
CA CYS A 19 1.10 -6.03 4.49
C CYS A 19 1.55 -4.90 5.41
N LYS A 20 2.17 -3.87 4.83
CA LYS A 20 2.67 -2.72 5.58
C LYS A 20 2.30 -1.44 4.88
N VAL A 21 1.84 -0.45 5.64
CA VAL A 21 1.57 0.89 5.13
C VAL A 21 2.37 1.89 5.93
N PHE A 22 3.01 2.81 5.22
CA PHE A 22 3.75 3.89 5.82
C PHE A 22 3.42 5.20 5.12
N VAL A 23 3.31 6.26 5.92
CA VAL A 23 2.91 7.57 5.45
C VAL A 23 4.11 8.51 5.55
N LYS A 24 4.40 9.22 4.47
CA LYS A 24 5.44 10.26 4.44
C LYS A 24 4.86 11.54 3.90
N GLN A 25 5.28 12.66 4.48
CA GLN A 25 4.96 13.98 3.96
C GLN A 25 6.02 14.42 2.96
N SER A 26 5.59 14.96 1.83
CA SER A 26 6.47 15.59 0.85
C SER A 26 5.75 16.75 0.19
N GLN A 27 6.44 17.88 0.02
CA GLN A 27 5.91 19.09 -0.64
C GLN A 27 4.53 19.54 -0.10
N GLY A 28 4.32 19.45 1.22
CA GLY A 28 3.07 19.85 1.87
C GLY A 28 1.90 18.86 1.73
N MET A 29 2.11 17.71 1.10
CA MET A 29 1.11 16.65 0.94
C MET A 29 1.55 15.36 1.62
N LEU A 30 0.58 14.56 2.09
CA LEU A 30 0.84 13.23 2.65
C LEU A 30 0.72 12.18 1.54
N PHE A 31 1.66 11.25 1.56
CA PHE A 31 1.69 10.11 0.65
C PHE A 31 1.74 8.83 1.45
N GLY A 32 0.87 7.90 1.10
CA GLY A 32 0.79 6.56 1.66
C GLY A 32 1.52 5.59 0.75
N PHE A 33 2.30 4.72 1.35
CA PHE A 33 3.11 3.72 0.69
C PHE A 33 2.72 2.37 1.27
N GLY A 34 2.10 1.53 0.46
CA GLY A 34 1.54 0.25 0.89
C GLY A 34 2.23 -0.94 0.23
N VAL A 35 2.38 -2.01 1.00
CA VAL A 35 2.76 -3.34 0.54
C VAL A 35 1.52 -4.23 0.63
N PHE A 36 1.19 -4.88 -0.48
CA PHE A 36 -0.04 -5.61 -0.70
C PHE A 36 0.29 -7.00 -1.23
N ILE A 37 -0.53 -7.99 -0.89
CA ILE A 37 -0.37 -9.36 -1.38
C ILE A 37 -1.07 -9.49 -2.74
N ASP A 38 -0.41 -10.13 -3.70
CA ASP A 38 -1.04 -10.49 -4.96
C ASP A 38 -1.91 -11.75 -4.77
N LYS A 39 -3.21 -11.65 -5.01
CA LYS A 39 -4.17 -12.74 -4.90
C LYS A 39 -4.00 -13.79 -6.01
N GLY A 40 -3.47 -13.40 -7.17
CA GLY A 40 -3.08 -14.31 -8.25
C GLY A 40 -1.80 -15.09 -7.93
N CYS A 41 -0.90 -14.50 -7.14
CA CYS A 41 0.32 -15.15 -6.66
C CYS A 41 0.58 -14.80 -5.18
N PRO A 42 -0.01 -15.51 -4.20
CA PRO A 42 0.05 -15.15 -2.78
C PRO A 42 1.45 -15.15 -2.16
N SER A 43 2.45 -15.69 -2.86
CA SER A 43 3.87 -15.63 -2.50
C SER A 43 4.52 -14.29 -2.86
N GLU A 44 3.88 -13.48 -3.72
CA GLU A 44 4.39 -12.19 -4.15
C GLU A 44 3.69 -11.03 -3.44
N THR A 45 4.48 -10.03 -3.09
CA THR A 45 3.98 -8.75 -2.60
C THR A 45 4.21 -7.68 -3.65
N LYS A 46 3.18 -6.88 -3.91
CA LYS A 46 3.27 -5.69 -4.75
C LYS A 46 3.27 -4.46 -3.88
N LYS A 47 4.03 -3.45 -4.31
CA LYS A 47 4.19 -2.22 -3.55
C LYS A 47 3.64 -1.05 -4.39
N TYR A 48 2.82 -0.21 -3.76
CA TYR A 48 2.18 0.93 -4.41
C TYR A 48 2.23 2.16 -3.52
N TRP A 49 2.07 3.33 -4.13
CA TRP A 49 2.02 4.60 -3.43
C TRP A 49 1.01 5.57 -4.02
N GLY A 50 0.55 6.52 -3.21
CA GLY A 50 -0.41 7.52 -3.63
C GLY A 50 -0.72 8.52 -2.52
N LYS A 51 -1.69 9.40 -2.76
CA LYS A 51 -2.09 10.42 -1.78
C LYS A 51 -2.70 9.78 -0.53
N TRP A 52 -2.41 10.37 0.63
CA TRP A 52 -2.94 9.91 1.90
C TRP A 52 -3.75 10.99 2.61
N ASP A 53 -4.88 10.60 3.18
CA ASP A 53 -5.70 11.41 4.07
C ASP A 53 -5.98 10.64 5.36
N TRP A 54 -5.53 11.19 6.49
CA TRP A 54 -5.76 10.60 7.81
C TRP A 54 -7.24 10.55 8.20
N ASN A 55 -8.06 11.46 7.67
CA ASN A 55 -9.50 11.45 7.92
C ASN A 55 -10.19 10.32 7.14
N ASN A 56 -9.57 9.77 6.09
CA ASN A 56 -10.13 8.76 5.22
C ASN A 56 -9.05 7.74 4.79
N GLN A 57 -8.51 7.02 5.77
CA GLN A 57 -7.41 6.06 5.55
C GLN A 57 -7.82 4.92 4.61
N GLU A 58 -9.02 4.36 4.81
CA GLU A 58 -9.55 3.27 3.98
C GLU A 58 -9.68 3.67 2.52
N LYS A 59 -10.28 4.85 2.25
CA LYS A 59 -10.40 5.40 0.90
C LYS A 59 -9.04 5.68 0.27
N SER A 60 -8.09 6.16 1.08
CA SER A 60 -6.72 6.41 0.63
C SER A 60 -6.03 5.10 0.21
N LEU A 61 -6.18 4.03 1.01
CA LEU A 61 -5.66 2.70 0.68
C LEU A 61 -6.28 2.14 -0.60
N LEU A 62 -7.61 2.18 -0.73
CA LEU A 62 -8.30 1.73 -1.94
C LEU A 62 -7.79 2.47 -3.18
N ASN A 63 -7.67 3.80 -3.12
CA ASN A 63 -7.14 4.58 -4.24
C ASN A 63 -5.70 4.18 -4.61
N ILE A 64 -4.85 3.88 -3.62
CA ILE A 64 -3.48 3.41 -3.82
C ILE A 64 -3.47 2.03 -4.48
N MET A 65 -4.35 1.13 -4.05
CA MET A 65 -4.47 -0.21 -4.63
C MET A 65 -4.99 -0.17 -6.08
N GLU A 66 -5.96 0.69 -6.38
CA GLU A 66 -6.60 0.78 -7.69
C GLU A 66 -5.80 1.57 -8.73
N SER A 67 -5.21 2.70 -8.31
CA SER A 67 -4.63 3.69 -9.23
C SER A 67 -3.28 4.25 -8.77
N GLY A 68 -2.73 3.69 -7.69
CA GLY A 68 -1.45 4.13 -7.13
C GLY A 68 -0.29 3.88 -8.10
N GLY A 69 0.76 4.68 -7.93
CA GLY A 69 2.02 4.44 -8.62
C GLY A 69 2.65 3.16 -8.10
N LYS A 70 3.02 2.23 -8.99
CA LYS A 70 3.89 1.12 -8.61
C LYS A 70 5.28 1.67 -8.33
N TRP A 71 5.94 1.11 -7.34
CA TRP A 71 7.34 1.40 -7.07
C TRP A 71 8.13 0.12 -6.80
N ASP A 72 9.20 -0.09 -7.56
CA ASP A 72 10.06 -1.26 -7.45
C ASP A 72 11.37 -0.95 -6.69
N GLY A 73 11.57 0.30 -6.24
CA GLY A 73 12.90 0.86 -5.97
C GLY A 73 13.38 0.94 -4.51
N TRP A 74 12.78 0.23 -3.56
CA TRP A 74 13.30 0.22 -2.18
C TRP A 74 13.03 -1.14 -1.52
N GLU A 75 14.11 -1.90 -1.30
CA GLU A 75 14.16 -2.84 -0.18
C GLU A 75 14.06 -1.99 1.09
N VAL A 76 13.10 -2.30 1.96
CA VAL A 76 13.00 -1.68 3.28
C VAL A 76 14.12 -2.23 4.14
N ASN A 77 15.34 -1.85 3.81
CA ASN A 77 16.45 -1.94 4.74
C ASN A 77 16.10 -0.96 5.85
N ASN A 78 15.76 -1.50 7.01
CA ASN A 78 15.64 -0.75 8.25
C ASN A 78 16.95 0.02 8.44
N VAL A 79 16.98 1.27 8.00
CA VAL A 79 18.06 2.18 8.38
C VAL A 79 17.71 2.58 9.80
N ASN A 80 18.37 1.89 10.75
CA ASN A 80 18.42 2.26 12.16
C ASN A 80 18.85 3.72 12.33
#